data_AF-A0A0K0XFS4-F1
#
_entry.id   AF-A0A0K0XFS4-F1
#
_cell.length_a   1.000
_cell.length_b   1.000
_cell.length_c   1.000
_cell.angle_alpha   90.00
_cell.angle_beta   90.00
_cell.angle_gamma   90.00
#
_symmetry.space_group_name_H-M   'P 1'
#
loop_
_entity.id
_entity.type
_entity.pdbx_description
1 polymer ?
#
loop_
_entity_poly.entity_id
_entity_poly.type
_entity_poly.pdbx_seq_one_letter_code
_entity_poly.pdbx_strand_id
1 'polypeptide(L)'
;MWVTDSVAFGSPAMAGDVMVTGSHGGRSAGEYAAGYGVAVLVCNDAGRGKNDAGIAGLAAVDAHNIAGVGVSHDSARIGDGDDVWENGRISYVNDRAAALGLTVGALVSDALLRLVDEERL
;
A
#
# COMPACT_ATOMS: atom_id res chain seq x y z
N MET A 1 0.91 -11.25 -5.75
CA MET A 1 0.49 -10.50 -4.54
C MET A 1 1.18 -11.09 -3.32
N TRP A 2 1.70 -10.23 -2.45
CA TRP A 2 2.50 -10.59 -1.28
C TRP A 2 1.93 -9.88 -0.05
N VAL A 3 1.74 -10.61 1.05
CA VAL A 3 1.35 -10.05 2.35
C VAL A 3 2.51 -10.23 3.31
N THR A 4 2.89 -9.16 4.01
CA THR A 4 4.05 -9.18 4.92
C THR A 4 3.92 -8.14 6.03
N ASP A 5 4.62 -8.31 7.15
CA ASP A 5 4.52 -7.34 8.26
C ASP A 5 5.28 -6.04 7.98
N SER A 6 6.30 -6.09 7.11
CA SER A 6 7.17 -4.95 6.84
C SER A 6 7.53 -4.82 5.38
N VAL A 7 7.48 -3.59 4.87
CA VAL A 7 8.02 -3.25 3.55
C VAL A 7 9.48 -3.68 3.39
N ALA A 8 10.28 -3.70 4.46
CA ALA A 8 11.68 -4.11 4.40
C ALA A 8 11.90 -5.60 4.10
N PHE A 9 10.84 -6.42 4.18
CA PHE A 9 10.89 -7.85 3.81
C PHE A 9 10.68 -8.07 2.31
N GLY A 10 10.48 -6.99 1.54
CA GLY A 10 10.39 -7.03 0.09
C GLY A 10 11.71 -7.38 -0.58
N SER A 11 11.61 -7.74 -1.86
CA SER A 11 12.77 -8.00 -2.72
C SER A 11 12.42 -7.73 -4.19
N PRO A 12 13.42 -7.63 -5.08
CA PRO A 12 13.16 -7.52 -6.53
C PRO A 12 12.35 -8.67 -7.14
N ALA A 13 12.18 -9.80 -6.44
CA ALA A 13 11.28 -10.88 -6.88
C ALA A 13 9.79 -10.46 -6.88
N MET A 14 9.45 -9.35 -6.21
CA MET A 14 8.11 -8.77 -6.16
C MET A 14 7.91 -7.66 -7.21
N ALA A 15 8.85 -7.49 -8.15
CA ALA A 15 8.73 -6.49 -9.19
C ALA A 15 7.45 -6.71 -10.03
N GLY A 16 6.67 -5.64 -10.23
CA GLY A 16 5.39 -5.70 -10.92
C GLY A 16 4.22 -6.27 -10.10
N ASP A 17 4.46 -6.77 -8.88
CA ASP A 17 3.42 -7.34 -8.03
C ASP A 17 2.78 -6.32 -7.08
N VAL A 18 1.69 -6.75 -6.44
CA VAL A 18 1.08 -6.09 -5.29
C VAL A 18 1.80 -6.51 -4.00
N MET A 19 2.24 -5.53 -3.21
CA MET A 19 2.83 -5.73 -1.88
C MET A 19 1.96 -5.09 -0.80
N VAL A 20 1.34 -5.92 0.04
CA VAL A 20 0.55 -5.52 1.19
C VAL A 20 1.40 -5.64 2.44
N THR A 21 1.46 -4.57 3.23
CA THR A 21 2.34 -4.50 4.40
C THR A 21 1.62 -4.04 5.66
N GLY A 22 2.00 -4.60 6.81
CA GLY A 22 1.65 -4.08 8.14
C GLY A 22 2.38 -2.77 8.50
N SER A 23 3.45 -2.41 7.78
CA SER A 23 4.28 -1.23 8.06
C SER A 23 3.58 0.10 7.75
N HIS A 24 4.13 1.20 8.28
CA HIS A 24 3.66 2.54 7.94
C HIS A 24 4.06 2.96 6.51
N GLY A 25 3.27 3.84 5.89
CA GLY A 25 3.52 4.39 4.55
C GLY A 25 4.52 5.56 4.46
N GLY A 26 5.35 5.78 5.49
CA GLY A 26 6.30 6.89 5.54
C GLY A 26 7.40 6.84 4.45
N ARG A 27 8.24 7.89 4.38
CA ARG A 27 9.20 8.09 3.29
C ARG A 27 10.04 6.85 2.95
N SER A 28 10.64 6.19 3.95
CA SER A 28 11.47 5.01 3.74
C SER A 28 10.71 3.85 3.10
N ALA A 29 9.43 3.68 3.40
CA ALA A 29 8.60 2.64 2.78
C ALA A 29 8.48 2.85 1.26
N GLY A 30 8.31 4.11 0.84
CA GLY A 30 8.29 4.47 -0.57
C GLY A 30 9.63 4.18 -1.27
N GLU A 31 10.74 4.51 -0.62
CA GLU A 31 12.10 4.24 -1.15
C GLU A 31 12.35 2.73 -1.34
N TYR A 32 11.96 1.91 -0.36
CA TYR A 32 12.04 0.45 -0.48
C TYR A 32 11.20 -0.08 -1.64
N ALA A 33 9.92 0.30 -1.70
CA ALA A 33 9.01 -0.16 -2.75
C ALA A 33 9.48 0.23 -4.16
N ALA A 34 9.96 1.47 -4.32
CA ALA A 34 10.57 1.90 -5.58
C ALA A 34 11.82 1.08 -5.92
N GLY A 35 12.65 0.73 -4.93
CA GLY A 35 13.80 -0.14 -5.12
C GLY A 35 13.46 -1.59 -5.51
N TYR A 36 12.33 -2.12 -5.04
CA TYR A 36 11.83 -3.44 -5.42
C TYR A 36 11.07 -3.44 -6.76
N GLY A 37 10.55 -2.29 -7.19
CA GLY A 37 9.79 -2.15 -8.42
C GLY A 37 8.38 -2.75 -8.36
N VAL A 38 7.74 -2.75 -7.19
CA VAL A 38 6.35 -3.25 -7.04
C VAL A 38 5.37 -2.38 -7.83
N ALA A 39 4.26 -2.95 -8.31
CA ALA A 39 3.22 -2.19 -8.99
C ALA A 39 2.27 -1.47 -8.00
N VAL A 40 2.03 -2.09 -6.84
CA VAL A 40 1.18 -1.54 -5.78
C VAL A 40 1.87 -1.71 -4.42
N LEU A 41 1.91 -0.63 -3.65
CA LEU A 41 2.34 -0.64 -2.25
C LEU A 41 1.15 -0.31 -1.35
N VAL A 42 0.82 -1.22 -0.43
CA VAL A 42 -0.16 -0.98 0.62
C VAL A 42 0.53 -0.93 1.99
N CYS A 43 0.28 0.13 2.73
CA CYS A 43 0.81 0.32 4.09
C CYS A 43 -0.27 0.85 5.02
N ASN A 44 -0.11 0.59 6.31
CA ASN A 44 -0.87 1.26 7.36
C ASN A 44 -0.56 2.78 7.33
N ASP A 45 -1.56 3.63 7.55
CA ASP A 45 -1.38 5.08 7.54
C ASP A 45 -0.73 5.62 8.82
N ALA A 46 -0.68 4.80 9.87
CA ALA A 46 -0.13 5.13 11.19
C ALA A 46 -0.68 6.46 11.75
N GLY A 47 -1.96 6.75 11.50
CA GLY A 47 -2.60 8.00 11.90
C GLY A 47 -2.12 9.23 11.12
N ARG A 48 -1.46 9.02 9.97
CA ARG A 48 -0.85 9.99 9.06
C ARG A 48 0.27 10.84 9.65
N GLY A 49 0.31 11.04 10.97
CA GLY A 49 1.34 11.84 11.64
C GLY A 49 1.33 13.32 11.24
N LYS A 50 2.32 14.07 11.72
CA LYS A 50 2.47 15.50 11.39
C LYS A 50 2.73 15.67 9.90
N ASN A 51 1.96 16.53 9.23
CA ASN A 51 2.10 16.84 7.80
C ASN A 51 2.12 15.59 6.92
N ASP A 52 1.28 14.60 7.24
CA ASP A 52 1.17 13.35 6.47
C ASP A 52 2.44 12.49 6.41
N ALA A 53 3.34 12.63 7.39
CA ALA A 53 4.58 11.89 7.47
C ALA A 53 4.41 10.35 7.42
N GLY A 54 3.30 9.83 7.94
CA GLY A 54 2.97 8.40 7.96
C GLY A 54 2.56 7.82 6.61
N ILE A 55 2.25 8.66 5.62
CA ILE A 55 1.91 8.25 4.24
C ILE A 55 2.78 8.93 3.17
N ALA A 56 3.80 9.68 3.58
CA ALA A 56 4.62 10.48 2.66
C ALA A 56 5.32 9.63 1.59
N GLY A 57 5.66 8.37 1.89
CA GLY A 57 6.21 7.44 0.91
C GLY A 57 5.15 6.98 -0.11
N LEU A 58 3.93 6.71 0.34
CA LEU A 58 2.80 6.33 -0.53
C LEU A 58 2.46 7.44 -1.54
N ALA A 59 2.57 8.70 -1.14
CA ALA A 59 2.44 9.83 -2.07
C ALA A 59 3.62 9.89 -3.05
N ALA A 60 4.85 9.75 -2.56
CA ALA A 60 6.06 9.90 -3.37
C ALA A 60 6.24 8.84 -4.45
N VAL A 61 5.78 7.60 -4.22
CA VAL A 61 5.93 6.50 -5.19
C VAL A 61 5.10 6.67 -6.47
N ASP A 62 4.19 7.64 -6.51
CA ASP A 62 3.45 8.00 -7.73
C ASP A 62 4.39 8.41 -8.87
N ALA A 63 5.48 9.12 -8.55
CA ALA A 63 6.53 9.50 -9.50
C ALA A 63 7.26 8.29 -10.13
N HIS A 64 7.09 7.10 -9.55
CA HIS A 64 7.64 5.84 -10.04
C HIS A 64 6.59 4.95 -10.72
N ASN A 65 5.39 5.48 -11.00
CA ASN A 65 4.22 4.75 -11.51
C ASN A 65 3.71 3.63 -10.58
N ILE A 66 3.97 3.74 -9.28
CA ILE A 66 3.51 2.78 -8.28
C ILE A 66 2.22 3.30 -7.64
N ALA A 67 1.21 2.44 -7.54
CA ALA A 67 -0.01 2.74 -6.82
C ALA A 67 0.25 2.68 -5.30
N GLY A 68 0.22 3.84 -4.64
CA GLY A 68 0.39 3.96 -3.20
C GLY A 68 -0.96 3.98 -2.49
N VAL A 69 -1.18 3.04 -1.58
CA VAL A 69 -2.44 2.84 -0.85
C VAL A 69 -2.17 2.87 0.65
N GLY A 70 -2.87 3.75 1.35
CA GLY A 70 -2.86 3.82 2.81
C GLY A 70 -4.07 3.08 3.39
N VAL A 71 -3.86 2.41 4.51
CA VAL A 71 -4.90 1.67 5.26
C VAL A 71 -5.10 2.32 6.62
N SER A 72 -6.35 2.52 7.02
CA SER A 72 -6.67 3.15 8.29
C SER A 72 -6.13 2.32 9.46
N HIS A 73 -5.31 2.95 10.30
CA HIS A 73 -4.87 2.39 11.59
C HIS A 73 -6.03 2.04 12.55
N ASP A 74 -7.23 2.62 12.36
CA ASP A 74 -8.43 2.24 13.13
C ASP A 74 -9.08 0.94 12.63
N SER A 75 -8.71 0.46 11.43
CA SER A 75 -9.25 -0.75 10.82
C SER A 75 -8.30 -1.94 10.82
N ALA A 76 -6.99 -1.68 10.92
CA ALA A 76 -5.97 -2.72 10.92
C ALA A 76 -4.77 -2.34 11.81
N ARG A 77 -4.18 -3.34 12.44
CA ARG A 77 -3.04 -3.23 13.34
C ARG A 77 -1.77 -2.92 12.56
N ILE A 78 -1.01 -1.93 13.05
CA ILE A 78 0.33 -1.66 12.52
C ILE A 78 1.29 -2.79 12.90
N GLY A 79 2.10 -3.24 11.95
CA GLY A 79 3.04 -4.35 12.09
C GLY A 79 2.43 -5.74 11.87
N ASP A 80 1.18 -5.83 11.43
CA ASP A 80 0.48 -7.09 11.13
C ASP A 80 -0.05 -7.04 9.68
N GLY A 81 0.64 -7.72 8.77
CA GLY A 81 0.28 -7.72 7.34
C GLY A 81 -1.04 -8.44 7.06
N ASP A 82 -1.31 -9.54 7.77
CA ASP A 82 -2.52 -10.33 7.61
C ASP A 82 -3.75 -9.54 8.07
N ASP A 83 -3.64 -8.79 9.17
CA ASP A 83 -4.73 -7.91 9.64
C ASP A 83 -5.01 -6.76 8.64
N VAL A 84 -3.97 -6.21 8.01
CA VAL A 84 -4.12 -5.22 6.93
C VAL A 84 -4.85 -5.83 5.73
N TRP A 85 -4.57 -7.09 5.39
CA TRP A 85 -5.23 -7.79 4.29
C TRP A 85 -6.70 -8.11 4.58
N GLU A 86 -6.97 -8.66 5.76
CA GLU A 86 -8.30 -9.17 6.14
C GLU A 86 -9.26 -8.05 6.55
N ASN A 87 -8.77 -7.07 7.31
CA ASN A 87 -9.61 -6.06 7.98
C ASN A 87 -9.37 -4.62 7.49
N GLY A 88 -8.26 -4.39 6.80
CA GLY A 88 -7.83 -3.06 6.39
C GLY A 88 -8.83 -2.35 5.48
N ARG A 89 -9.18 -1.11 5.84
CA ARG A 89 -9.92 -0.19 4.98
C ARG A 89 -9.00 0.87 4.42
N ILE A 90 -9.11 1.11 3.11
CA ILE A 90 -8.32 2.12 2.42
C ILE A 90 -8.64 3.51 3.02
N SER A 91 -7.62 4.22 3.51
CA SER A 91 -7.71 5.60 4.02
C SER A 91 -7.07 6.63 3.09
N TYR A 92 -6.22 6.17 2.17
CA TYR A 92 -5.51 7.02 1.23
C TYR A 92 -5.24 6.28 -0.09
N VAL A 93 -5.31 7.01 -1.21
CA VAL A 93 -4.86 6.56 -2.53
C VAL A 93 -4.11 7.71 -3.20
N ASN A 94 -2.98 7.44 -3.85
CA ASN A 94 -2.35 8.39 -4.76
C ASN A 94 -3.04 8.41 -6.13
N ASP A 95 -2.58 9.28 -7.05
CA ASP A 95 -3.20 9.45 -8.35
C ASP A 95 -3.16 8.16 -9.20
N ARG A 96 -2.03 7.43 -9.19
CA ARG A 96 -1.93 6.12 -9.84
C ARG A 96 -2.92 5.11 -9.29
N ALA A 97 -3.03 4.99 -7.96
CA ALA A 97 -4.00 4.11 -7.31
C ALA A 97 -5.46 4.49 -7.65
N ALA A 98 -5.76 5.78 -7.68
CA ALA A 98 -7.08 6.29 -8.08
C ALA A 98 -7.39 5.98 -9.56
N ALA A 99 -6.43 6.10 -10.46
CA ALA A 99 -6.58 5.72 -11.88
C ALA A 99 -6.82 4.21 -12.06
N LEU A 100 -6.29 3.40 -11.14
CA LEU A 100 -6.58 1.96 -11.02
C LEU A 100 -7.94 1.66 -10.36
N GLY A 101 -8.73 2.69 -10.02
CA GLY A 101 -10.07 2.54 -9.48
C GLY A 101 -10.12 2.18 -7.99
N LEU A 102 -8.99 2.27 -7.28
CA LEU A 102 -8.95 2.10 -5.83
C LEU A 102 -9.58 3.31 -5.16
N THR A 103 -10.41 3.08 -4.14
CA THR A 103 -11.21 4.12 -3.50
C THR A 103 -11.13 4.05 -1.98
N VAL A 104 -11.08 5.21 -1.34
CA VAL A 104 -11.10 5.34 0.13
C VAL A 104 -12.39 4.74 0.70
N GLY A 105 -12.27 3.99 1.78
CA GLY A 105 -13.36 3.29 2.49
C GLY A 105 -13.54 1.82 2.08
N ALA A 106 -13.04 1.42 0.90
CA ALA A 106 -13.10 0.04 0.43
C ALA A 106 -12.24 -0.90 1.31
N LEU A 107 -12.66 -2.17 1.41
CA LEU A 107 -11.83 -3.22 2.00
C LEU A 107 -10.64 -3.49 1.07
N VAL A 108 -9.44 -3.59 1.64
CA VAL A 108 -8.19 -3.74 0.88
C VAL A 108 -8.22 -5.00 0.02
N SER A 109 -8.60 -6.14 0.61
CA SER A 109 -8.67 -7.42 -0.10
C SER A 109 -9.65 -7.40 -1.28
N ASP A 110 -10.88 -6.93 -1.06
CA ASP A 110 -11.88 -6.81 -2.14
C ASP A 110 -11.38 -5.93 -3.30
N ALA A 111 -10.79 -4.77 -2.98
CA ALA A 111 -10.33 -3.82 -3.98
C ALA A 111 -9.15 -4.36 -4.81
N LEU A 112 -8.19 -5.03 -4.15
CA LEU A 112 -7.00 -5.57 -4.82
C LEU A 112 -7.29 -6.86 -5.61
N LEU A 113 -8.15 -7.75 -5.10
CA LEU A 113 -8.56 -8.94 -5.85
C LEU A 113 -9.26 -8.55 -7.15
N ARG A 114 -10.16 -7.56 -7.08
CA ARG A 114 -10.80 -7.01 -8.27
C ARG A 114 -9.81 -6.44 -9.28
N LEU A 115 -8.78 -5.74 -8.81
CA LEU A 115 -7.75 -5.17 -9.67
C LEU A 115 -6.97 -6.25 -10.44
N VAL A 116 -6.66 -7.36 -9.77
CA VAL A 116 -5.96 -8.51 -10.36
C VAL A 116 -6.87 -9.26 -11.33
N ASP A 117 -8.12 -9.52 -10.95
CA ASP A 117 -9.10 -10.22 -11.80
C ASP A 117 -9.42 -9.45 -13.09
N GLU A 118 -9.38 -8.12 -13.05
CA GLU A 118 -9.60 -7.24 -14.21
C GLU A 118 -8.32 -7.02 -15.06
N GLU A 119 -7.18 -7.64 -14.71
CA GLU A 119 -5.87 -7.49 -15.38
C GLU A 119 -5.41 -6.02 -15.54
N ARG A 120 -5.59 -5.21 -14.48
CA ARG A 120 -5.33 -3.76 -14.52
C ARG A 120 -3.95 -3.33 -14.01
N LEU A 121 -3.07 -4.30 -13.72
CA LEU A 121 -1.71 -4.08 -13.21
C LEU A 121 -0.66 -4.02 -14.32
#